data_AF-A0A943I097-F1
#
_entry.id   AF-A0A943I097-F1
#
_cell.length_a   1.000
_cell.length_b   1.000
_cell.length_c   1.000
_cell.angle_alpha   90.00
_cell.angle_beta   90.00
_cell.angle_gamma   90.00
#
_symmetry.space_group_name_H-M   'P 1'
#
loop_
_entity.id
_entity.type
_entity.pdbx_description
1 polymer ?
#
loop_
_entity_poly.entity_id
_entity_poly.type
_entity_poly.pdbx_seq_one_letter_code
_entity_poly.pdbx_strand_id
1 'polypeptide(L)'
;MSALCPQDLEEVRTKLRRGNQILFTRDSGCLQPLLSLIRRQSHRTLVLWALEGCRPPLALLARRWPGEQRPVQAVQAARLWAQGRIKMPAARRAILAAHAAAKETADPVSIALCHAVGQACGTVHVETHAIGLAMYELTALVRLGLEGSAALPAASSLPCEPLCHEEITLPLSRRLETYARRLLYWEQAVNAHPGPWAPFLLKDGPNREQQRYEKQQHLKEAPPW
;
A
#
# COMPACT_ATOMS: atom_id res chain seq x y z
N MET A 1 -15.06 10.87 5.80
CA MET A 1 -14.00 11.30 4.86
C MET A 1 -14.69 11.84 3.63
N SER A 2 -14.17 12.90 3.01
CA SER A 2 -14.77 13.46 1.79
C SER A 2 -14.78 12.41 0.69
N ALA A 3 -15.87 12.33 -0.06
CA ALA A 3 -15.94 11.54 -1.29
C ALA A 3 -14.81 11.98 -2.25
N LEU A 4 -14.36 11.06 -3.11
CA LEU A 4 -13.49 11.41 -4.25
C LEU A 4 -14.13 12.56 -5.02
N CYS A 5 -13.47 13.70 -5.06
CA CYS A 5 -14.04 14.83 -5.77
C CYS A 5 -13.93 14.59 -7.29
N PRO A 6 -14.80 15.19 -8.12
CA PRO A 6 -14.71 15.05 -9.57
C PRO A 6 -13.34 15.45 -10.15
N GLN A 7 -12.64 16.39 -9.51
CA GLN A 7 -11.31 16.84 -9.92
C GLN A 7 -10.24 15.75 -9.73
N ASP A 8 -10.28 15.00 -8.61
CA ASP A 8 -9.36 13.89 -8.36
C ASP A 8 -9.47 12.82 -9.45
N LEU A 9 -10.70 12.51 -9.88
CA LEU A 9 -10.94 11.53 -10.94
C LEU A 9 -10.45 12.03 -12.31
N GLU A 10 -10.60 13.32 -12.60
CA GLU A 10 -10.13 13.89 -13.87
C GLU A 10 -8.60 13.98 -13.94
N GLU A 11 -7.93 14.26 -12.82
CA GLU A 11 -6.47 14.19 -12.72
C GLU A 11 -5.96 12.77 -13.02
N VAL A 12 -6.59 11.76 -12.39
CA VAL A 12 -6.28 10.34 -12.61
C VAL A 12 -6.48 9.95 -14.07
N ARG A 13 -7.62 10.34 -14.67
CA ARG A 13 -7.90 10.10 -16.10
C ARG A 13 -6.86 10.76 -17.01
N THR A 14 -6.44 11.98 -16.68
CA THR A 14 -5.41 12.70 -17.43
C THR A 14 -4.05 12.00 -17.37
N LYS A 15 -3.61 11.58 -16.17
CA LYS A 15 -2.37 10.81 -16.00
C LYS A 15 -2.41 9.50 -16.78
N LEU A 16 -3.57 8.84 -16.78
CA LEU A 16 -3.75 7.60 -17.52
C LEU A 16 -3.66 7.82 -19.04
N ARG A 17 -4.34 8.84 -19.59
CA ARG A 17 -4.24 9.20 -21.03
C ARG A 17 -2.82 9.53 -21.46
N ARG A 18 -2.00 10.06 -20.54
CA ARG A 18 -0.57 10.36 -20.76
C ARG A 18 0.35 9.14 -20.64
N GLY A 19 -0.19 7.96 -20.32
CA GLY A 19 0.60 6.74 -20.18
C GLY A 19 1.40 6.66 -18.86
N ASN A 20 1.09 7.48 -17.86
CA ASN A 20 1.79 7.44 -16.58
C ASN A 20 1.60 6.07 -15.91
N GLN A 21 2.69 5.45 -15.46
CA GLN A 21 2.62 4.18 -14.72
C GLN A 21 1.90 4.34 -13.39
N ILE A 22 2.14 5.46 -12.68
CA ILE A 22 1.58 5.79 -11.36
C ILE A 22 0.52 6.88 -11.53
N LEU A 23 -0.69 6.63 -11.01
CA LEU A 23 -1.82 7.56 -11.15
C LEU A 23 -2.06 8.39 -9.89
N PHE A 24 -1.75 7.85 -8.72
CA PHE A 24 -1.90 8.53 -7.44
C PHE A 24 -0.52 8.90 -6.89
N THR A 25 -0.36 10.11 -6.38
CA THR A 25 0.88 10.59 -5.76
C THR A 25 0.58 11.12 -4.37
N ARG A 26 1.62 11.47 -3.61
CA ARG A 26 1.43 12.12 -2.30
C ARG A 26 0.73 13.46 -2.38
N ASP A 27 0.69 14.09 -3.55
CA ASP A 27 0.02 15.38 -3.78
C ASP A 27 -1.43 15.19 -4.26
N SER A 28 -1.88 13.96 -4.51
CA SER A 28 -3.27 13.69 -4.88
C SER A 28 -4.21 14.11 -3.74
N GLY A 29 -5.22 14.92 -4.07
CA GLY A 29 -6.17 15.49 -3.11
C GLY A 29 -6.87 14.42 -2.28
N CYS A 30 -7.37 13.39 -2.96
CA CYS A 30 -8.01 12.23 -2.35
C CYS A 30 -7.17 11.46 -1.32
N LEU A 31 -5.83 11.56 -1.38
CA LEU A 31 -4.93 10.90 -0.43
C LEU A 31 -4.55 11.78 0.77
N GLN A 32 -4.82 13.09 0.74
CA GLN A 32 -4.46 13.99 1.85
C GLN A 32 -5.08 13.60 3.19
N PRO A 33 -6.37 13.18 3.28
CA PRO A 33 -6.94 12.75 4.55
C PRO A 33 -6.23 11.51 5.12
N LEU A 34 -5.87 10.54 4.26
CA LEU A 34 -5.15 9.34 4.68
C LEU A 34 -3.71 9.66 5.11
N LEU A 35 -3.00 10.53 4.38
CA LEU A 35 -1.68 11.02 4.77
C LEU A 35 -1.72 11.74 6.13
N SER A 36 -2.76 12.54 6.38
CA SER A 36 -2.96 13.18 7.68
C SER A 36 -3.14 12.19 8.82
N LEU A 37 -3.82 11.07 8.57
CA LEU A 37 -3.90 9.97 9.53
C LEU A 37 -2.52 9.33 9.70
N ILE A 38 -1.86 8.89 8.63
CA ILE A 38 -0.56 8.18 8.64
C ILE A 38 0.50 8.93 9.46
N ARG A 39 0.58 10.25 9.32
CA ARG A 39 1.57 11.10 10.00
C ARG A 39 1.45 11.09 11.54
N ARG A 40 0.29 10.73 12.08
CA ARG A 40 0.01 10.69 13.51
C ARG A 40 0.17 9.30 14.13
N GLN A 41 0.49 8.29 13.32
CA GLN A 41 0.51 6.90 13.76
C GLN A 41 1.90 6.48 14.23
N SER A 42 1.92 5.55 15.17
CA SER A 42 3.14 4.84 15.56
C SER A 42 3.68 3.99 14.41
N HIS A 43 4.99 3.71 14.41
CA HIS A 43 5.61 2.84 13.41
C HIS A 43 4.97 1.44 13.40
N ARG A 44 4.69 0.87 14.59
CA ARG A 44 4.03 -0.44 14.72
C ARG A 44 2.62 -0.44 14.13
N THR A 45 1.85 0.62 14.36
CA THR A 45 0.50 0.77 13.77
C THR A 45 0.58 0.73 12.24
N LEU A 46 1.51 1.48 11.65
CA LEU A 46 1.68 1.52 10.20
C LEU A 46 2.15 0.18 9.63
N VAL A 47 3.02 -0.55 10.33
CA VAL A 47 3.45 -1.89 9.93
C VAL A 47 2.28 -2.87 9.91
N LEU A 48 1.46 -2.91 10.95
CA LEU A 48 0.29 -3.81 10.99
C LEU A 48 -0.72 -3.47 9.90
N TRP A 49 -1.04 -2.18 9.78
CA TRP A 49 -1.95 -1.68 8.77
C TRP A 49 -1.48 -2.01 7.35
N ALA A 50 -0.20 -1.75 7.03
CA ALA A 50 0.34 -2.00 5.70
C ALA A 50 0.39 -3.50 5.37
N LEU A 51 0.89 -4.33 6.29
CA LEU A 51 1.03 -5.78 6.06
C LEU A 51 -0.32 -6.50 6.01
N GLU A 52 -1.32 -6.05 6.76
CA GLU A 52 -2.70 -6.51 6.60
C GLU A 52 -3.29 -6.02 5.27
N GLY A 53 -3.05 -4.76 4.94
CA GLY A 53 -3.53 -4.14 3.70
C GLY A 53 -3.00 -4.81 2.42
N CYS A 54 -1.96 -5.65 2.49
CA CYS A 54 -1.54 -6.50 1.39
C CYS A 54 -2.54 -7.60 1.00
N ARG A 55 -3.52 -7.95 1.85
CA ARG A 55 -4.45 -9.06 1.54
C ARG A 55 -5.16 -8.85 0.20
N PRO A 56 -5.81 -7.70 -0.08
CA PRO A 56 -6.51 -7.53 -1.35
C PRO A 56 -5.60 -7.43 -2.58
N PRO A 57 -4.45 -6.72 -2.55
CA PRO A 57 -3.49 -6.77 -3.64
C PRO A 57 -3.00 -8.17 -3.97
N LEU A 58 -2.69 -8.98 -2.96
CA LEU A 58 -2.23 -10.36 -3.16
C LEU A 58 -3.33 -11.25 -3.75
N ALA A 59 -4.57 -11.12 -3.28
CA ALA A 59 -5.69 -11.90 -3.82
C ALA A 59 -5.99 -11.55 -5.28
N LEU A 60 -5.95 -10.27 -5.64
CA LEU A 60 -6.12 -9.85 -7.04
C LEU A 60 -4.95 -10.31 -7.90
N LEU A 61 -3.72 -10.20 -7.39
CA LEU A 61 -2.53 -10.64 -8.11
C LEU A 61 -2.55 -12.16 -8.35
N ALA A 62 -2.96 -12.97 -7.36
CA ALA A 62 -3.06 -14.42 -7.52
C ALA A 62 -4.04 -14.84 -8.63
N ARG A 63 -5.09 -14.05 -8.87
CA ARG A 63 -6.05 -14.28 -9.98
C ARG A 63 -5.48 -13.89 -11.35
N ARG A 64 -4.67 -12.84 -11.41
CA ARG A 64 -4.13 -12.30 -12.69
C ARG A 64 -2.79 -12.93 -13.09
N TRP A 65 -1.96 -13.27 -12.12
CA TRP A 65 -0.65 -13.86 -12.32
C TRP A 65 -0.47 -15.10 -11.42
N PRO A 66 -1.19 -16.21 -11.72
CA PRO A 66 -1.08 -17.44 -10.96
C PRO A 66 0.37 -17.94 -10.95
N GLY A 67 0.86 -18.35 -9.78
CA GLY A 67 2.22 -18.88 -9.62
C GLY A 67 3.29 -17.85 -9.29
N GLU A 68 3.04 -16.55 -9.42
CA GLU A 68 3.99 -15.52 -8.97
C GLU A 68 4.00 -15.44 -7.43
N GLN A 69 5.05 -15.98 -6.81
CA GLN A 69 5.15 -16.11 -5.35
C GLN A 69 5.96 -14.98 -4.69
N ARG A 70 6.74 -14.19 -5.43
CA ARG A 70 7.66 -13.19 -4.84
C ARG A 70 6.94 -12.16 -3.96
N PRO A 71 5.76 -11.63 -4.33
CA PRO A 71 5.00 -10.72 -3.45
C PRO A 71 4.49 -11.38 -2.16
N VAL A 72 4.06 -12.65 -2.24
CA VAL A 72 3.65 -13.42 -1.04
C VAL A 72 4.84 -13.64 -0.11
N GLN A 73 5.99 -14.05 -0.67
CA GLN A 73 7.24 -14.24 0.06
C GLN A 73 7.75 -12.93 0.68
N ALA A 74 7.59 -11.80 0.00
CA ALA A 74 7.94 -10.48 0.53
C ALA A 74 7.12 -10.14 1.79
N VAL A 75 5.81 -10.37 1.78
CA VAL A 75 4.96 -10.15 2.96
C VAL A 75 5.33 -11.07 4.11
N GLN A 76 5.60 -12.35 3.83
CA GLN A 76 6.05 -13.30 4.84
C GLN A 76 7.39 -12.87 5.46
N ALA A 77 8.37 -12.51 4.64
CA ALA A 77 9.67 -12.03 5.11
C ALA A 77 9.55 -10.72 5.89
N ALA A 78 8.69 -9.79 5.45
CA ALA A 78 8.42 -8.55 6.17
C ALA A 78 7.80 -8.81 7.55
N ARG A 79 6.86 -9.76 7.67
CA ARG A 79 6.29 -10.19 8.96
C ARG A 79 7.36 -10.79 9.87
N LEU A 80 8.18 -11.71 9.37
CA LEU A 80 9.29 -12.29 10.14
C LEU A 80 10.30 -11.22 10.59
N TRP A 81 10.55 -10.23 9.74
CA TRP A 81 11.45 -9.12 10.08
C TRP A 81 10.85 -8.20 11.14
N ALA A 82 9.57 -7.85 11.02
CA ALA A 82 8.85 -7.08 12.04
C ALA A 82 8.81 -7.80 13.39
N GLN A 83 8.83 -9.14 13.38
CA GLN A 83 8.92 -9.99 14.58
C GLN A 83 10.35 -10.16 15.12
N GLY A 84 11.37 -9.66 14.42
CA GLY A 84 12.78 -9.84 14.79
C GLY A 84 13.35 -11.23 14.50
N ARG A 85 12.61 -12.09 13.77
CA ARG A 85 13.01 -13.48 13.47
C ARG A 85 14.02 -13.59 12.32
N ILE A 86 14.07 -12.57 11.45
CA ILE A 86 15.10 -12.46 10.40
C ILE A 86 15.71 -11.06 10.39
N LYS A 87 16.93 -10.94 9.85
CA LYS A 87 17.63 -9.66 9.71
C LYS A 87 17.16 -8.92 8.45
N MET A 88 17.30 -7.59 8.49
CA MET A 88 16.92 -6.68 7.40
C MET A 88 17.43 -7.10 6.01
N PRO A 89 18.68 -7.57 5.79
CA PRO A 89 19.13 -7.97 4.46
C PRO A 89 18.31 -9.11 3.83
N ALA A 90 17.85 -10.07 4.64
CA ALA A 90 17.01 -11.17 4.15
C ALA A 90 15.63 -10.67 3.72
N ALA A 91 14.98 -9.83 4.56
CA ALA A 91 13.71 -9.21 4.23
C ALA A 91 13.81 -8.29 3.01
N ARG A 92 14.83 -7.43 2.97
CA ARG A 92 15.09 -6.51 1.85
C ARG A 92 15.22 -7.26 0.53
N ARG A 93 15.90 -8.41 0.51
CA ARG A 93 16.02 -9.24 -0.70
C ARG A 93 14.66 -9.69 -1.23
N ALA A 94 13.78 -10.19 -0.35
CA ALA A 94 12.43 -10.62 -0.73
C ALA A 94 11.57 -9.43 -1.21
N ILE A 95 11.66 -8.28 -0.54
CA ILE A 95 10.95 -7.04 -0.93
C ILE A 95 11.42 -6.55 -2.31
N LEU A 96 12.73 -6.56 -2.56
CA LEU A 96 13.28 -6.21 -3.86
C LEU A 96 12.89 -7.22 -4.95
N ALA A 97 12.78 -8.51 -4.62
CA ALA A 97 12.29 -9.52 -5.56
C ALA A 97 10.83 -9.27 -5.98
N ALA A 98 9.96 -8.83 -5.06
CA ALA A 98 8.59 -8.42 -5.40
C ALA A 98 8.57 -7.21 -6.36
N HIS A 99 9.46 -6.23 -6.17
CA HIS A 99 9.62 -5.13 -7.13
C HIS A 99 10.22 -5.57 -8.47
N ALA A 100 11.12 -6.56 -8.48
CA ALA A 100 11.71 -7.10 -9.69
C ALA A 100 10.66 -7.84 -10.55
N ALA A 101 9.71 -8.54 -9.91
CA ALA A 101 8.59 -9.18 -10.61
C ALA A 101 7.80 -8.19 -11.49
N ALA A 102 7.62 -6.95 -11.02
CA ALA A 102 6.94 -5.91 -11.78
C ALA A 102 7.64 -5.54 -13.11
N LYS A 103 8.91 -5.91 -13.30
CA LYS A 103 9.65 -5.69 -14.55
C LYS A 103 9.55 -6.86 -15.54
N GLU A 104 9.02 -8.00 -15.09
CA GLU A 104 8.95 -9.24 -15.86
C GLU A 104 7.54 -9.51 -16.42
N THR A 105 6.60 -8.58 -16.21
CA THR A 105 5.25 -8.64 -16.77
C THR A 105 4.92 -7.35 -17.52
N ALA A 106 4.11 -7.48 -18.57
CA ALA A 106 3.56 -6.34 -19.29
C ALA A 106 2.17 -5.92 -18.76
N ASP A 107 1.56 -6.69 -17.85
CA ASP A 107 0.23 -6.40 -17.29
C ASP A 107 0.30 -5.22 -16.30
N PRO A 108 -0.19 -4.02 -16.66
CA PRO A 108 -0.01 -2.83 -15.85
C PRO A 108 -0.75 -2.90 -14.51
N VAL A 109 -1.78 -3.74 -14.39
CA VAL A 109 -2.46 -4.02 -13.11
C VAL A 109 -1.52 -4.83 -12.20
N SER A 110 -0.95 -5.93 -12.70
CA SER A 110 0.00 -6.77 -11.93
C SER A 110 1.26 -6.00 -11.53
N ILE A 111 1.79 -5.13 -12.40
CA ILE A 111 2.89 -4.21 -12.08
C ILE A 111 2.54 -3.37 -10.85
N ALA A 112 1.40 -2.67 -10.88
CA ALA A 112 0.97 -1.81 -9.79
C ALA A 112 0.75 -2.61 -8.49
N LEU A 113 0.16 -3.80 -8.55
CA LEU A 113 -0.02 -4.66 -7.38
C LEU A 113 1.30 -5.11 -6.75
N CYS A 114 2.30 -5.48 -7.55
CA CYS A 114 3.64 -5.81 -7.06
C CYS A 114 4.28 -4.62 -6.33
N HIS A 115 4.14 -3.41 -6.89
CA HIS A 115 4.62 -2.20 -6.22
C HIS A 115 3.85 -1.89 -4.93
N ALA A 116 2.53 -2.08 -4.89
CA ALA A 116 1.73 -1.89 -3.68
C ALA A 116 2.22 -2.79 -2.54
N VAL A 117 2.41 -4.08 -2.82
CA VAL A 117 2.91 -5.06 -1.85
C VAL A 117 4.35 -4.73 -1.42
N GLY A 118 5.24 -4.39 -2.36
CA GLY A 118 6.62 -4.04 -2.05
C GLY A 118 6.73 -2.80 -1.14
N GLN A 119 5.93 -1.76 -1.41
CA GLN A 119 5.85 -0.57 -0.57
C GLN A 119 5.30 -0.90 0.83
N ALA A 120 4.21 -1.66 0.91
CA ALA A 120 3.64 -2.07 2.18
C ALA A 120 4.66 -2.86 3.05
N CYS A 121 5.45 -3.74 2.43
CA CYS A 121 6.52 -4.44 3.12
C CYS A 121 7.66 -3.49 3.55
N GLY A 122 7.98 -2.49 2.72
CA GLY A 122 8.94 -1.44 3.01
C GLY A 122 8.59 -0.60 4.25
N THR A 123 7.32 -0.57 4.67
CA THR A 123 6.89 0.11 5.91
C THR A 123 7.61 -0.43 7.15
N VAL A 124 8.01 -1.71 7.15
CA VAL A 124 8.83 -2.27 8.25
C VAL A 124 10.17 -1.56 8.37
N HIS A 125 10.73 -1.06 7.27
CA HIS A 125 11.96 -0.27 7.28
C HIS A 125 11.73 1.15 7.82
N VAL A 126 10.72 1.84 7.25
CA VAL A 126 10.43 3.25 7.53
C VAL A 126 9.00 3.59 7.14
N GLU A 127 8.36 4.46 7.93
CA GLU A 127 6.96 4.85 7.88
C GLU A 127 6.56 5.45 6.52
N THR A 128 7.48 6.12 5.83
CA THR A 128 7.21 6.83 4.57
C THR A 128 6.75 5.88 3.46
N HIS A 129 7.05 4.59 3.54
CA HIS A 129 6.58 3.61 2.57
C HIS A 129 5.08 3.28 2.70
N ALA A 130 4.45 3.54 3.85
CA ALA A 130 3.07 3.13 4.15
C ALA A 130 2.05 3.61 3.09
N ILE A 131 2.10 4.88 2.70
CA ILE A 131 1.17 5.44 1.70
C ILE A 131 1.31 4.78 0.32
N GLY A 132 2.46 4.15 0.04
CA GLY A 132 2.70 3.45 -1.21
C GLY A 132 1.71 2.31 -1.45
N LEU A 133 1.24 1.62 -0.40
CA LEU A 133 0.17 0.62 -0.53
C LEU A 133 -1.04 1.20 -1.25
N ALA A 134 -1.57 2.31 -0.73
CA ALA A 134 -2.77 2.94 -1.28
C ALA A 134 -2.51 3.52 -2.68
N MET A 135 -1.39 4.20 -2.90
CA MET A 135 -1.05 4.81 -4.20
C MET A 135 -1.05 3.79 -5.34
N TYR A 136 -0.39 2.66 -5.12
CA TYR A 136 -0.22 1.64 -6.15
C TYR A 136 -1.44 0.72 -6.26
N GLU A 137 -2.10 0.36 -5.16
CA GLU A 137 -3.33 -0.44 -5.23
C GLU A 137 -4.46 0.34 -5.93
N LEU A 138 -4.67 1.63 -5.61
CA LEU A 138 -5.66 2.44 -6.31
C LEU A 138 -5.32 2.60 -7.79
N THR A 139 -4.02 2.70 -8.13
CA THR A 139 -3.56 2.68 -9.53
C THR A 139 -3.98 1.38 -10.23
N ALA A 140 -3.80 0.23 -9.58
CA ALA A 140 -4.22 -1.07 -10.12
C ALA A 140 -5.74 -1.14 -10.33
N LEU A 141 -6.54 -0.65 -9.36
CA LEU A 141 -8.00 -0.67 -9.43
C LEU A 141 -8.55 0.24 -10.54
N VAL A 142 -7.95 1.42 -10.76
CA VAL A 142 -8.33 2.30 -11.87
C VAL A 142 -8.06 1.62 -13.21
N ARG A 143 -6.90 0.96 -13.35
CA ARG A 143 -6.55 0.24 -14.58
C ARG A 143 -7.49 -0.94 -14.83
N LEU A 144 -7.85 -1.67 -13.77
CA LEU A 144 -8.80 -2.78 -13.84
C LEU A 144 -10.19 -2.31 -14.31
N GLY A 145 -10.69 -1.17 -13.82
CA GLY A 145 -12.00 -0.63 -14.19
C GLY A 145 -12.10 -0.07 -15.61
N LEU A 146 -10.98 0.13 -16.31
CA LEU A 146 -10.93 0.71 -17.66
C LEU A 146 -10.53 -0.30 -18.75
N GLU A 147 -9.89 -1.41 -18.40
CA GLU A 147 -9.62 -2.54 -19.31
C GLU A 147 -10.87 -3.39 -19.60
N GLY A 148 -12.04 -2.99 -19.09
CA GLY A 148 -13.28 -3.71 -19.24
C GLY A 148 -13.35 -4.91 -18.31
N SER A 149 -14.58 -5.34 -18.07
CA SER A 149 -14.95 -6.60 -17.45
C SER A 149 -14.40 -7.81 -18.21
N ALA A 150 -13.07 -8.01 -18.24
CA ALA A 150 -12.52 -9.35 -18.33
C ALA A 150 -12.87 -9.98 -16.99
N ALA A 151 -14.00 -10.70 -16.97
CA ALA A 151 -14.50 -11.44 -15.82
C ALA A 151 -13.31 -12.06 -15.09
N LEU A 152 -13.10 -11.66 -13.82
CA LEU A 152 -12.14 -12.34 -12.97
C LEU A 152 -12.44 -13.84 -13.10
N PRO A 153 -11.51 -14.68 -13.58
CA PRO A 153 -11.79 -16.10 -13.72
C PRO A 153 -12.26 -16.63 -12.36
N ALA A 154 -13.31 -17.46 -12.38
CA ALA A 154 -13.88 -18.05 -11.18
C ALA A 154 -12.75 -18.57 -10.28
N ALA A 155 -12.82 -18.24 -9.00
CA ALA A 155 -11.77 -18.44 -8.01
C ALA A 155 -11.05 -19.78 -8.21
N SER A 156 -9.78 -19.75 -8.64
CA SER A 156 -8.95 -20.94 -8.56
C SER A 156 -8.63 -21.21 -7.09
N SER A 157 -8.61 -22.49 -6.76
CA SER A 157 -8.56 -23.11 -5.44
C SER A 157 -7.27 -22.83 -4.65
N LEU A 158 -6.89 -21.58 -4.43
CA LEU A 158 -5.82 -21.20 -3.52
C LEU A 158 -6.36 -21.07 -2.07
N PRO A 159 -5.60 -21.57 -1.07
CA PRO A 159 -5.96 -21.48 0.34
C PRO A 159 -5.62 -20.10 0.89
N CYS A 160 -6.38 -19.08 0.51
CA CYS A 160 -6.52 -17.87 1.29
C CYS A 160 -8.01 -17.63 1.48
N GLU A 161 -8.45 -17.27 2.70
CA GLU A 161 -9.84 -16.88 2.91
C GLU A 161 -10.25 -15.88 1.82
N PRO A 162 -11.27 -16.19 1.00
CA PRO A 162 -11.61 -15.35 -0.12
C PRO A 162 -12.03 -13.99 0.45
N LEU A 163 -11.24 -12.96 0.15
CA LEU A 163 -11.79 -11.61 0.20
C LEU A 163 -12.98 -11.63 -0.74
N CYS A 164 -14.15 -11.26 -0.22
CA CYS A 164 -15.37 -11.30 -0.99
C CYS A 164 -15.17 -10.49 -2.28
N HIS A 165 -15.76 -10.96 -3.37
CA HIS A 165 -15.69 -10.28 -4.67
C HIS A 165 -15.99 -8.77 -4.54
N GLU A 166 -16.90 -8.42 -3.62
CA GLU A 166 -17.27 -7.05 -3.27
C GLU A 166 -16.10 -6.17 -2.85
N GLU A 167 -15.12 -6.67 -2.07
CA GLU A 167 -13.97 -5.85 -1.61
C GLU A 167 -13.01 -5.46 -2.75
N ILE A 168 -12.98 -6.25 -3.83
CA ILE A 168 -12.14 -6.03 -5.02
C ILE A 168 -12.81 -5.05 -6.00
N THR A 169 -14.15 -5.05 -6.04
CA THR A 169 -14.95 -4.20 -6.94
C THR A 169 -15.48 -2.94 -6.28
N LEU A 170 -15.04 -2.62 -5.05
CA LEU A 170 -15.48 -1.41 -4.35
C LEU A 170 -15.15 -0.15 -5.17
N PRO A 171 -16.05 0.85 -5.19
CA PRO A 171 -15.71 2.19 -5.66
C PRO A 171 -14.45 2.70 -4.93
N LEU A 172 -13.60 3.44 -5.64
CA LEU A 172 -12.34 3.96 -5.09
C LEU A 172 -12.55 4.77 -3.79
N SER A 173 -13.70 5.44 -3.62
CA SER A 173 -14.06 6.16 -2.40
C SER A 173 -14.18 5.23 -1.19
N ARG A 174 -14.85 4.08 -1.37
CA ARG A 174 -14.99 3.04 -0.35
C ARG A 174 -13.66 2.37 -0.04
N ARG A 175 -12.77 2.27 -1.04
CA ARG A 175 -11.39 1.79 -0.82
C ARG A 175 -10.60 2.76 0.08
N LEU A 176 -10.68 4.07 -0.18
CA LEU A 176 -10.05 5.09 0.66
C LEU A 176 -10.59 5.10 2.09
N GLU A 177 -11.91 4.98 2.26
CA GLU A 177 -12.55 4.84 3.58
C GLU A 177 -12.06 3.59 4.32
N THR A 178 -11.89 2.48 3.58
CA THR A 178 -11.39 1.23 4.16
C THR A 178 -9.96 1.38 4.68
N TYR A 179 -9.07 2.03 3.93
CA TYR A 179 -7.71 2.31 4.40
C TYR A 179 -7.72 3.09 5.72
N ALA A 180 -8.48 4.18 5.79
CA ALA A 180 -8.54 5.00 7.00
C ALA A 180 -9.18 4.25 8.18
N ARG A 181 -10.28 3.52 7.94
CA ARG A 181 -10.94 2.72 8.97
C ARG A 181 -10.01 1.65 9.54
N ARG A 182 -9.29 0.92 8.68
CA ARG A 182 -8.30 -0.08 9.13
C ARG A 182 -7.13 0.57 9.87
N LEU A 183 -6.72 1.78 9.48
CA LEU A 183 -5.65 2.50 10.16
C LEU A 183 -6.07 2.88 11.59
N LEU A 184 -7.26 3.46 11.73
CA LEU A 184 -7.86 3.81 13.03
C LEU A 184 -8.10 2.57 13.92
N TYR A 185 -8.46 1.44 13.31
CA TYR A 185 -8.54 0.17 14.03
C TYR A 185 -7.19 -0.23 14.62
N TRP A 186 -6.11 -0.20 13.81
CA TRP A 186 -4.78 -0.57 14.31
C TRP A 186 -4.21 0.44 15.30
N GLU A 187 -4.55 1.72 15.19
CA GLU A 187 -4.22 2.73 16.20
C GLU A 187 -4.70 2.31 17.59
N GLN A 188 -5.91 1.77 17.70
CA GLN A 188 -6.48 1.28 18.96
C GLN A 188 -5.95 -0.11 19.35
N ALA A 189 -5.74 -0.99 18.37
CA ALA A 189 -5.41 -2.39 18.61
C ALA A 189 -3.90 -2.67 18.80
N VAL A 190 -3.01 -1.78 18.37
CA VAL A 190 -1.54 -2.04 18.33
C VAL A 190 -0.97 -2.42 19.69
N ASN A 191 -1.43 -1.77 20.77
CA ASN A 191 -0.92 -2.01 22.12
C ASN A 191 -1.39 -3.35 22.70
N ALA A 192 -2.54 -3.85 22.23
CA ALA A 192 -3.04 -5.18 22.58
C ALA A 192 -2.44 -6.29 21.71
N HIS A 193 -1.64 -5.96 20.68
CA HIS A 193 -0.99 -6.94 19.82
C HIS A 193 0.32 -7.42 20.48
N PRO A 194 0.37 -8.65 21.04
CA PRO A 194 1.40 -9.05 22.01
C PRO A 194 2.80 -9.29 21.42
N GLY A 195 2.97 -9.10 20.11
CA GLY A 195 4.21 -9.43 19.42
C GLY A 195 4.40 -10.94 19.23
N PRO A 196 5.60 -11.39 18.85
CA PRO A 196 6.89 -10.69 19.03
C PRO A 196 7.09 -9.49 18.10
N TRP A 197 7.91 -8.52 18.55
CA TRP A 197 8.34 -7.34 17.81
C TRP A 197 9.86 -7.24 17.77
N ALA A 198 10.42 -6.81 16.64
CA ALA A 198 11.83 -6.49 16.52
C ALA A 198 12.18 -5.30 17.42
N PRO A 199 13.34 -5.29 18.11
CA PRO A 199 13.69 -4.23 19.06
C PRO A 199 13.66 -2.81 18.47
N PHE A 200 13.93 -2.66 17.17
CA PHE A 200 13.90 -1.34 16.53
C PHE A 200 12.47 -0.78 16.34
N LEU A 201 11.44 -1.64 16.31
CA LEU A 201 10.03 -1.23 16.23
C LEU A 201 9.43 -0.90 17.60
N LEU A 202 10.12 -1.26 18.69
CA LEU A 202 9.73 -0.92 20.05
C LEU A 202 10.21 0.48 20.47
N LYS A 203 11.10 1.09 19.68
CA LYS A 203 11.58 2.44 19.93
C LYS A 203 10.56 3.43 19.40
N ASP A 204 9.98 4.22 20.30
CA ASP A 204 9.17 5.35 19.89
C ASP A 204 10.07 6.45 19.31
N GLY A 205 9.59 7.07 18.24
CA GLY A 205 10.31 8.12 17.53
C GLY A 205 9.35 8.95 16.69
N PRO A 206 9.78 10.13 16.22
CA PRO A 206 8.95 10.97 15.37
C PRO A 206 8.66 10.24 14.05
N ASN A 207 7.39 10.24 13.67
CA ASN A 207 6.94 9.63 12.42
C ASN A 207 7.66 10.27 11.22
N ARG A 208 8.36 9.46 10.42
CA ARG A 208 9.18 9.97 9.29
C ARG A 208 8.35 10.59 8.17
N GLU A 209 7.08 10.21 8.00
CA GLU A 209 6.18 10.88 7.04
C GLU A 209 5.77 12.27 7.55
N GLN A 210 5.64 12.47 8.86
CA GLN A 210 5.39 13.80 9.45
C GLN A 210 6.61 14.72 9.26
N GLN A 211 7.81 14.23 9.54
CA GLN A 211 9.04 14.98 9.31
C GLN A 211 9.22 15.37 7.83
N ARG A 212 8.88 14.44 6.92
CA ARG A 212 8.87 14.71 5.47
C ARG A 212 7.90 15.84 5.13
N TYR A 213 6.69 15.81 5.70
CA TYR A 213 5.68 16.84 5.48
C TYR A 213 6.15 18.22 5.97
N GLU A 214 6.66 18.32 7.19
CA GLU A 214 7.15 19.58 7.78
C GLU A 214 8.27 20.19 6.94
N LYS A 215 9.24 19.37 6.51
CA LYS A 215 10.31 19.82 5.61
C LYS A 215 9.75 20.35 4.29
N GLN A 216 8.72 19.74 3.74
CA GLN A 216 8.10 20.17 2.49
C GLN A 216 7.30 21.48 2.65
N GLN A 217 6.66 21.72 3.80
CA GLN A 217 5.98 23.00 4.08
C GLN A 217 6.99 24.13 4.26
N HIS A 218 8.06 23.90 5.03
CA HIS A 218 9.12 24.89 5.19
C HIS A 218 9.74 25.31 3.84
N LEU A 219 9.91 24.37 2.90
CA LEU A 219 10.40 24.69 1.55
C LEU A 219 9.41 25.51 0.71
N LYS A 220 8.09 25.41 0.97
CA LYS A 220 7.07 26.21 0.28
C LYS A 220 6.92 27.61 0.86
N GLU A 221 7.17 27.75 2.16
CA GLU A 221 7.08 29.01 2.90
C GLU A 221 8.40 29.81 2.88
N ALA A 222 9.51 29.17 2.48
CA ALA A 222 10.79 29.86 2.33
C ALA A 222 10.66 31.00 1.31
N PRO A 223 11.12 32.23 1.65
CA PRO A 223 11.13 33.35 0.72
C PRO A 223 11.88 32.94 -0.57
N PRO A 224 11.38 33.29 -1.76
CA PRO A 224 12.21 33.27 -2.94
C PRO A 224 13.21 34.41 -2.76
N TRP A 225 14.40 34.08 -2.23
CA TRP A 225 15.56 34.95 -1.93
C TRP A 225 15.36 36.07 -0.91
#